data_AF-A0A2M7E2J5-F1
#
_entry.id   AF-A0A2M7E2J5-F1
#
_cell.length_a   1.000
_cell.length_b   1.000
_cell.length_c   1.000
_cell.angle_alpha   90.00
_cell.angle_beta   90.00
_cell.angle_gamma   90.00
#
_symmetry.space_group_name_H-M   'P 1'
#
loop_
_entity.id
_entity.type
_entity.pdbx_description
1 polymer ?
#
loop_
_entity_poly.entity_id
_entity_poly.type
_entity_poly.pdbx_seq_one_letter_code
_entity_poly.pdbx_strand_id
1 'polypeptide(L)'
;MKQLLIVFLISTIPLFLFSQSYIETKWEKFYGGSYDDKAKSVVSTETGFVVAGWTRSSGNGGKDLLVINIDKEGNKIWEKTYG
;
A
#
# COMPACT_ATOMS: atom_id res chain seq x y z
N MET A 1 41.91 30.00 -6.17
CA MET A 1 41.81 28.53 -6.37
C MET A 1 40.84 27.85 -5.39
N LYS A 2 40.89 28.12 -4.06
CA LYS A 2 39.97 27.49 -3.07
C LYS A 2 38.49 27.90 -3.21
N GLN A 3 38.21 29.15 -3.57
CA GLN A 3 36.84 29.67 -3.77
C GLN A 3 36.12 29.06 -4.99
N LEU A 4 36.84 28.76 -6.09
CA LEU A 4 36.26 28.13 -7.27
C LEU A 4 35.84 26.65 -7.04
N LEU A 5 36.52 25.95 -6.12
CA LEU A 5 36.22 24.56 -5.78
C LEU A 5 34.88 24.42 -5.02
N ILE A 6 34.55 25.40 -4.16
CA ILE A 6 33.31 25.40 -3.36
C ILE A 6 32.09 25.66 -4.25
N VAL A 7 32.21 26.53 -5.26
CA VAL A 7 31.12 26.82 -6.22
C VAL A 7 30.79 25.60 -7.09
N PHE A 8 31.80 24.80 -7.47
CA PHE A 8 31.61 23.58 -8.26
C PHE A 8 30.92 22.46 -7.45
N LEU A 9 31.18 22.37 -6.15
CA LEU A 9 30.48 21.45 -5.23
C LEU A 9 29.02 21.85 -5.05
N ILE A 10 28.72 23.15 -4.90
CA ILE A 10 27.33 23.63 -4.70
C ILE A 10 26.50 23.59 -5.99
N SER A 11 27.12 23.73 -7.18
CA SER A 11 26.39 23.67 -8.45
C SER A 11 26.09 22.24 -8.93
N THR A 12 26.85 21.24 -8.45
CA THR A 12 26.70 19.83 -8.86
C THR A 12 25.84 19.00 -7.92
N ILE A 13 25.68 19.39 -6.64
CA ILE A 13 24.76 18.76 -5.68
C ILE A 13 23.28 18.82 -6.12
N PRO A 14 22.76 19.93 -6.69
CA PRO A 14 21.37 19.99 -7.19
C PRO A 14 21.12 19.03 -8.36
N LEU A 15 22.11 18.81 -9.23
CA LEU A 15 21.97 17.96 -10.42
C LEU A 15 21.79 16.47 -10.08
N PHE A 16 22.21 16.03 -8.89
CA PHE A 16 21.94 14.68 -8.38
C PHE A 16 20.58 14.55 -7.69
N LEU A 17 19.96 15.66 -7.29
CA LEU A 17 18.70 15.69 -6.55
C LEU A 17 17.45 15.77 -7.43
N PHE A 18 17.60 15.99 -8.75
CA PHE A 18 16.48 16.27 -9.65
C PHE A 18 16.12 15.14 -10.64
N SER A 19 16.58 13.90 -10.45
CA SER A 19 16.25 12.82 -11.41
C SER A 19 15.99 11.44 -10.79
N GLN A 20 15.28 11.39 -9.67
CA GLN A 20 14.61 10.13 -9.30
C GLN A 20 13.13 10.41 -9.05
N SER A 21 12.28 9.89 -9.94
CA SER A 21 10.89 9.64 -9.60
C SER A 21 10.91 8.55 -8.51
N TYR A 22 10.78 8.95 -7.25
CA TYR A 22 10.51 8.00 -6.20
C TYR A 22 9.02 7.66 -6.25
N ILE A 23 8.70 6.37 -6.05
CA ILE A 23 7.31 5.96 -5.87
C ILE A 23 6.92 6.45 -4.48
N GLU A 24 6.07 7.48 -4.43
CA GLU A 24 5.48 7.93 -3.18
C GLU A 24 4.33 6.98 -2.82
N THR A 25 4.51 6.20 -1.75
CA THR A 25 3.45 5.37 -1.21
C THR A 25 2.40 6.25 -0.52
N LYS A 26 1.22 6.38 -1.11
CA LYS A 26 0.12 7.20 -0.54
C LYS A 26 -0.33 6.66 0.83
N TRP A 27 -0.44 5.34 0.97
CA TRP A 27 -0.75 4.67 2.23
C TRP A 27 -0.42 3.17 2.16
N GLU A 28 -0.22 2.57 3.33
CA GLU A 28 -0.16 1.12 3.52
C GLU A 28 -1.04 0.74 4.71
N LYS A 29 -1.82 -0.34 4.57
CA LYS A 29 -2.75 -0.83 5.60
C LYS A 29 -2.74 -2.35 5.59
N PHE A 30 -2.93 -2.93 6.77
CA PHE A 30 -3.02 -4.37 6.97
C PHE A 30 -4.48 -4.75 7.27
N TYR A 31 -4.98 -5.76 6.56
CA TYR A 31 -6.31 -6.31 6.76
C TYR A 31 -6.19 -7.82 6.95
N GLY A 32 -6.91 -8.36 7.94
CA GLY A 32 -6.74 -9.74 8.42
C GLY A 32 -6.65 -9.79 9.94
N GLY A 33 -6.21 -10.92 10.47
CA GLY A 33 -6.05 -11.14 11.92
C GLY A 33 -4.81 -11.97 12.27
N SER A 34 -4.89 -12.75 13.34
CA SER A 34 -3.72 -13.44 13.93
C SER A 34 -3.28 -14.72 13.22
N TYR A 35 -4.01 -15.18 12.21
CA TYR A 35 -3.75 -16.41 11.45
C TYR A 35 -3.47 -16.10 9.97
N ASP A 36 -3.35 -17.14 9.14
CA ASP A 36 -3.00 -17.01 7.73
C ASP A 36 -4.16 -16.39 6.94
N ASP A 37 -3.92 -15.24 6.32
CA ASP A 37 -4.86 -14.51 5.48
C ASP A 37 -4.15 -14.12 4.18
N LYS A 38 -4.80 -14.33 3.03
CA LYS A 38 -4.21 -13.95 1.73
C LYS A 38 -5.22 -13.28 0.83
N ALA A 39 -4.90 -12.06 0.42
CA ALA A 39 -5.52 -11.41 -0.72
C ALA A 39 -5.24 -12.21 -2.00
N LYS A 40 -6.26 -12.33 -2.85
CA LYS A 40 -6.21 -13.05 -4.13
C LYS A 40 -6.61 -12.17 -5.31
N SER A 41 -7.45 -11.19 -5.08
CA SER A 41 -7.90 -10.26 -6.11
C SER A 41 -8.19 -8.90 -5.48
N VAL A 42 -8.00 -7.85 -6.29
CA VAL A 42 -8.41 -6.49 -5.98
C VAL A 42 -9.05 -5.89 -7.22
N VAL A 43 -10.14 -5.15 -7.02
CA VAL A 43 -10.80 -4.39 -8.08
C VAL A 43 -11.07 -2.97 -7.59
N SER A 44 -10.87 -1.98 -8.45
CA SER A 44 -11.25 -0.59 -8.18
C SER A 44 -12.76 -0.42 -8.32
N THR A 45 -13.31 0.48 -7.51
CA THR A 45 -14.70 0.94 -7.59
C THR A 45 -14.71 2.46 -7.72
N GLU A 46 -15.88 3.08 -7.88
CA GLU A 46 -15.99 4.55 -7.94
C GLU A 46 -15.50 5.22 -6.63
N THR A 47 -15.73 4.56 -5.50
CA THR A 47 -15.49 5.09 -4.15
C THR A 47 -14.23 4.54 -3.48
N GLY A 48 -13.55 3.54 -4.07
CA GLY A 48 -12.36 2.94 -3.49
C GLY A 48 -12.00 1.60 -4.13
N PHE A 49 -11.86 0.56 -3.31
CA PHE A 49 -11.43 -0.76 -3.78
C PHE A 49 -12.15 -1.88 -3.04
N VAL A 50 -12.35 -3.01 -3.73
CA VAL A 50 -12.78 -4.26 -3.11
C VAL A 50 -11.65 -5.27 -3.21
N VAL A 51 -11.26 -5.83 -2.08
CA VAL A 51 -10.24 -6.87 -1.95
C VAL A 51 -10.93 -8.18 -1.60
N ALA A 52 -10.63 -9.24 -2.33
CA ALA A 52 -11.12 -10.59 -2.08
C ALA A 52 -9.95 -11.55 -1.85
N GLY A 53 -10.14 -12.48 -0.94
CA GLY A 53 -9.10 -13.41 -0.53
C GLY A 53 -9.66 -14.56 0.27
N TRP A 54 -8.80 -15.23 1.02
CA TRP A 54 -9.22 -16.18 2.03
C TRP A 54 -8.60 -15.85 3.36
N THR A 55 -9.27 -16.31 4.41
CA THR A 55 -8.92 -16.04 5.81
C THR A 55 -8.97 -17.32 6.62
N ARG A 56 -8.01 -17.47 7.54
CA ARG A 56 -8.09 -18.38 8.68
C ARG A 56 -8.26 -17.63 10.01
N SER A 57 -8.22 -16.29 9.93
CA SER A 57 -8.33 -15.41 11.09
C SER A 57 -9.76 -15.07 11.47
N SER A 58 -10.71 -15.25 10.56
CA SER A 58 -12.12 -14.99 10.78
C SER A 58 -12.97 -16.09 10.16
N GLY A 59 -14.19 -16.26 10.69
CA GLY A 59 -15.11 -17.31 10.27
C GLY A 59 -14.93 -18.61 11.06
N ASN A 60 -15.68 -19.65 10.66
CA ASN A 60 -15.76 -20.93 11.37
C ASN A 60 -15.12 -22.09 10.59
N GLY A 61 -14.81 -21.89 9.31
CA GLY A 61 -14.14 -22.89 8.50
C GLY A 61 -12.62 -22.73 8.55
N GLY A 62 -11.90 -23.81 8.21
CA GLY A 62 -10.43 -23.80 8.20
C GLY A 62 -9.80 -22.95 7.09
N LYS A 63 -10.62 -22.35 6.20
CA LYS A 63 -10.22 -21.42 5.13
C LYS A 63 -11.46 -20.78 4.50
N ASP A 64 -11.88 -19.64 5.02
CA ASP A 64 -13.11 -18.97 4.62
C ASP A 64 -12.85 -17.87 3.59
N LEU A 65 -13.86 -17.50 2.81
CA LEU A 65 -13.80 -16.39 1.87
C LEU A 65 -13.87 -15.07 2.65
N LEU A 66 -12.90 -14.18 2.43
CA LEU A 66 -12.89 -12.82 3.00
C LEU A 66 -13.06 -11.80 1.88
N VAL A 67 -14.01 -10.87 2.06
CA VAL A 67 -14.24 -9.73 1.16
C VAL A 67 -14.21 -8.44 1.98
N ILE A 68 -13.35 -7.50 1.57
CA ILE A 68 -13.15 -6.22 2.25
C ILE A 68 -13.40 -5.10 1.25
N ASN A 69 -14.22 -4.12 1.62
CA ASN A 69 -14.37 -2.88 0.88
C ASN A 69 -13.67 -1.74 1.61
N ILE A 70 -12.86 -0.98 0.88
CA ILE A 70 -12.05 0.11 1.41
C ILE A 70 -12.27 1.39 0.59
N ASP A 71 -12.10 2.55 1.23
CA ASP A 71 -12.10 3.85 0.54
C ASP A 71 -10.76 4.13 -0.18
N LYS A 72 -10.60 5.34 -0.75
CA LYS A 72 -9.39 5.76 -1.49
C LYS A 72 -8.17 6.02 -0.61
N GLU A 73 -8.37 6.04 0.70
CA GLU A 73 -7.38 6.26 1.76
C GLU A 73 -7.05 4.94 2.49
N GLY A 74 -7.65 3.83 2.07
CA GLY A 74 -7.45 2.50 2.64
C GLY A 74 -8.22 2.27 3.94
N ASN A 75 -9.19 3.10 4.29
CA ASN A 75 -10.02 2.84 5.47
C ASN A 75 -11.08 1.77 5.14
N LYS A 76 -11.26 0.83 6.06
CA LYS A 76 -12.23 -0.26 5.92
C LYS A 76 -13.65 0.29 6.06
N ILE A 77 -14.43 0.19 4.99
CA ILE A 77 -15.85 0.56 4.95
C ILE A 77 -16.68 -0.60 5.53
N TRP A 78 -16.42 -1.83 5.05
CA TRP A 78 -17.03 -3.04 5.58
C TRP A 78 -16.18 -4.27 5.27
N GLU A 79 -16.46 -5.35 5.99
CA GLU A 79 -15.82 -6.66 5.84
C GLU A 79 -16.88 -7.75 5.94
N LYS A 80 -16.75 -8.79 5.12
CA LYS A 80 -17.64 -9.96 5.15
C LYS A 80 -16.83 -11.24 4.99
N THR A 81 -17.13 -12.21 5.85
CA THR A 81 -16.56 -13.55 5.81
C THR A 81 -17.65 -14.56 5.46
N TYR A 82 -17.34 -15.50 4.57
CA TYR A 82 -18.25 -16.55 4.13
C TYR A 82 -17.55 -17.91 4.21
N GLY A 83 -18.11 -18.83 5.00
CA GLY A 83 -17.60 -20.18 5.23
C GLY A 83 -18.40 -20.90 6.30
#